data_AF-A0A6I7WQM9-F1
#
_entry.id   AF-A0A6I7WQM9-F1
#
_cell.length_a   1.000
_cell.length_b   1.000
_cell.length_c   1.000
_cell.angle_alpha   90.00
_cell.angle_beta   90.00
_cell.angle_gamma   90.00
#
_symmetry.space_group_name_H-M   'P 1'
#
loop_
_entity.id
_entity.type
_entity.pdbx_description
1 polymer ?
#
loop_
_entity_poly.entity_id
_entity_poly.type
_entity_poly.pdbx_seq_one_letter_code
_entity_poly.pdbx_strand_id
1 'polypeptide(L)'
;MKSISLFLFFCFITSPVFAAMNHGGMIMDEKGMIMNHNPDKLPKDCKEISEDVNITIRGGHKFAKDSPGKMFTYDKRDWQVSPCARVNVTFINEDDIRHQFMIHGLPGYMYPKGMFTIELYGKGQKTGSFIVPSRDYTYYIHCEVSQHTEKGMKGQLKVGKGSGDLDSILGLSAPLTPDLYPINNTHYTWLALIFSIIIGAFLIRLLPGLFTSKHSEP
;
A
#
# COMPACT_ATOMS: atom_id res chain seq x y z
N MET A 1 43.86 42.62 -37.71
CA MET A 1 42.69 43.39 -37.20
C MET A 1 41.58 42.42 -36.80
N LYS A 2 41.22 42.43 -35.50
CA LYS A 2 39.95 41.97 -34.86
C LYS A 2 39.62 40.46 -34.94
N SER A 3 39.83 39.64 -33.90
CA SER A 3 39.14 39.55 -32.59
C SER A 3 37.62 39.32 -32.67
N ILE A 4 37.17 38.07 -32.59
CA ILE A 4 35.83 37.64 -32.14
C ILE A 4 36.02 36.32 -31.38
N SER A 5 36.35 36.39 -30.10
CA SER A 5 35.44 36.30 -28.94
C SER A 5 34.80 34.93 -28.74
N LEU A 6 35.48 34.19 -27.86
CA LEU A 6 35.10 32.99 -27.13
C LEU A 6 33.75 33.17 -26.39
N PHE A 7 32.83 32.22 -26.55
CA PHE A 7 31.68 32.06 -25.64
C PHE A 7 31.54 30.57 -25.30
N LEU A 8 32.27 30.14 -24.27
CA LEU A 8 32.14 28.83 -23.65
C LEU A 8 30.99 28.91 -22.65
N PHE A 9 29.82 28.42 -23.05
CA PHE A 9 28.66 28.29 -22.17
C PHE A 9 28.87 27.06 -21.27
N PHE A 10 29.35 27.30 -20.05
CA PHE A 10 29.52 26.26 -19.04
C PHE A 10 28.15 25.98 -18.41
N CYS A 11 27.42 25.00 -18.95
CA CYS A 11 26.27 24.41 -18.27
C CYS A 11 26.78 23.63 -17.05
N PHE A 12 26.78 24.27 -15.88
CA PHE A 12 26.86 23.57 -14.61
C PHE A 12 25.63 22.67 -14.48
N ILE A 13 25.82 21.38 -14.74
CA ILE A 13 24.88 20.34 -14.36
C ILE A 13 24.90 20.27 -12.84
N THR A 14 23.99 20.99 -12.19
CA THR A 14 23.71 20.78 -10.77
C THR A 14 22.96 19.46 -10.67
N SER A 15 23.67 18.35 -10.49
CA SER A 15 23.06 17.12 -10.02
C SER A 15 22.47 17.41 -8.63
N PRO A 16 21.16 17.24 -8.40
CA PRO A 16 20.64 17.32 -7.04
C PRO A 16 21.26 16.17 -6.24
N VAL A 17 22.17 16.52 -5.33
CA VAL A 17 22.70 15.58 -4.34
C VAL A 17 21.59 15.36 -3.33
N PHE A 18 20.74 14.37 -3.58
CA PHE A 18 19.79 13.90 -2.57
C PHE A 18 20.60 13.27 -1.43
N ALA A 19 20.58 13.92 -0.27
CA ALA A 19 21.23 13.45 0.94
C ALA A 19 20.45 12.25 1.51
N ALA A 20 20.75 11.05 1.04
CA ALA A 20 20.32 9.83 1.70
C ALA A 20 21.22 9.60 2.92
N MET A 21 20.64 9.68 4.13
CA MET A 21 21.38 9.41 5.37
C MET A 21 21.21 7.93 5.74
N ASN A 22 22.33 7.22 5.96
CA ASN A 22 22.32 5.84 6.45
C ASN A 22 22.59 5.82 7.96
N HIS A 23 21.55 5.55 8.75
CA HIS A 23 21.67 5.39 10.21
C HIS A 23 21.22 3.99 10.60
N GLY A 24 22.16 3.13 11.00
CA GLY A 24 21.83 1.85 11.65
C GLY A 24 20.95 0.90 10.83
N GLY A 25 21.16 0.81 9.52
CA GLY A 25 20.36 -0.05 8.63
C GLY A 25 19.10 0.62 8.06
N MET A 26 18.96 1.92 8.27
CA MET A 26 17.89 2.76 7.72
C MET A 26 18.44 3.69 6.64
N ILE A 27 17.83 3.67 5.46
CA ILE A 27 18.09 4.62 4.37
C ILE A 27 16.87 5.54 4.28
N MET A 28 17.04 6.83 4.54
CA MET A 28 15.95 7.81 4.54
C MET A 28 16.25 8.97 3.59
N ASP A 29 15.21 9.44 2.90
CA ASP A 29 15.18 10.72 2.20
C ASP A 29 13.80 11.39 2.37
N GLU A 30 13.59 12.54 1.71
CA GLU A 30 12.35 13.31 1.78
C GLU A 30 11.09 12.55 1.32
N LYS A 31 11.24 11.48 0.53
CA LYS A 31 10.10 10.71 0.00
C LYS A 31 9.74 9.52 0.88
N GLY A 32 10.63 9.07 1.74
CA GLY A 32 10.38 7.91 2.60
C GLY A 32 11.63 7.20 3.10
N MET A 33 11.46 5.96 3.50
CA MET A 33 12.43 5.18 4.26
C MET A 33 12.53 3.76 3.72
N ILE A 34 13.73 3.18 3.83
CA ILE A 34 13.96 1.74 3.73
C ILE A 34 14.63 1.29 5.02
N MET A 35 14.08 0.27 5.68
CA MET A 35 14.69 -0.35 6.85
C MET A 35 15.17 -1.75 6.50
N ASN A 36 16.38 -2.06 6.96
CA ASN A 36 17.04 -3.36 6.84
C ASN A 36 17.27 -3.79 5.38
N HIS A 37 17.66 -2.83 4.54
CA HIS A 37 18.16 -3.11 3.19
C HIS A 37 19.35 -4.07 3.28
N ASN A 38 19.22 -5.24 2.65
CA ASN A 38 20.22 -6.30 2.66
C ASN A 38 20.42 -6.85 1.25
N PRO A 39 21.41 -6.34 0.50
CA PRO A 39 21.70 -6.82 -0.84
C PRO A 39 22.62 -8.05 -0.80
N ASP A 40 23.36 -8.36 0.25
CA ASP A 40 24.52 -9.26 0.13
C ASP A 40 24.73 -10.21 1.31
N LYS A 41 24.17 -9.92 2.49
CA LYS A 41 24.36 -10.76 3.68
C LYS A 41 23.43 -11.96 3.68
N LEU A 42 24.00 -13.13 3.38
CA LEU A 42 23.28 -14.41 3.36
C LEU A 42 22.83 -14.86 4.75
N PRO A 43 21.63 -15.46 4.87
CA PRO A 43 21.25 -16.28 6.02
C PRO A 43 22.27 -17.39 6.32
N LYS A 44 22.40 -17.80 7.59
CA LYS A 44 23.38 -18.84 8.01
C LYS A 44 23.14 -20.19 7.34
N ASP A 45 21.90 -20.43 6.95
CA ASP A 45 21.41 -21.64 6.29
C ASP A 45 21.49 -21.58 4.75
N CYS A 46 21.96 -20.47 4.18
CA CYS A 46 22.17 -20.31 2.74
C CYS A 46 23.66 -20.33 2.40
N LYS A 47 24.05 -21.19 1.44
CA LYS A 47 25.43 -21.24 0.91
C LYS A 47 25.70 -20.13 -0.10
N GLU A 48 24.71 -19.85 -0.93
CA GLU A 48 24.74 -18.84 -1.99
C GLU A 48 23.31 -18.33 -2.25
N ILE A 49 23.20 -17.29 -3.08
CA ILE A 49 21.91 -16.79 -3.58
C ILE A 49 21.43 -17.76 -4.65
N SER A 50 20.22 -18.29 -4.48
CA SER A 50 19.63 -19.22 -5.46
C SER A 50 19.15 -18.50 -6.73
N GLU A 51 18.54 -17.34 -6.57
CA GLU A 51 18.07 -16.48 -7.65
C GLU A 51 17.88 -15.02 -7.18
N ASP A 52 17.93 -14.08 -8.14
CA ASP A 52 17.52 -12.69 -7.94
C ASP A 52 16.09 -12.49 -8.48
N VAL A 53 15.14 -12.18 -7.59
CA VAL A 53 13.73 -11.97 -7.93
C VAL A 53 13.39 -10.50 -7.82
N ASN A 54 13.00 -9.88 -8.93
CA ASN A 54 12.53 -8.50 -8.95
C ASN A 54 11.00 -8.46 -8.85
N ILE A 55 10.47 -7.92 -7.75
CA ILE A 55 9.04 -7.70 -7.57
C ILE A 55 8.72 -6.21 -7.58
N THR A 56 7.73 -5.83 -8.38
CA THR A 56 7.16 -4.49 -8.34
C THR A 56 5.78 -4.59 -7.72
N ILE A 57 5.54 -3.77 -6.70
CA ILE A 57 4.32 -3.77 -5.90
C ILE A 57 3.78 -2.36 -5.89
N ARG A 58 2.53 -2.19 -6.28
CA ARG A 58 1.85 -0.89 -6.27
C ARG A 58 0.81 -0.90 -5.17
N GLY A 59 0.92 0.05 -4.24
CA GLY A 59 -0.03 0.24 -3.14
C GLY A 59 -0.91 1.46 -3.39
N GLY A 60 -2.17 1.38 -2.98
CA GLY A 60 -3.05 2.54 -2.96
C GLY A 60 -4.54 2.21 -3.00
N HIS A 61 -5.36 3.26 -2.97
CA HIS A 61 -6.82 3.17 -2.93
C HIS A 61 -7.40 2.53 -4.20
N LYS A 62 -6.79 2.80 -5.35
CA LYS A 62 -7.31 2.33 -6.65
C LYS A 62 -7.40 0.81 -6.75
N PHE A 63 -6.56 0.08 -6.01
CA PHE A 63 -6.53 -1.38 -6.05
C PHE A 63 -7.59 -2.03 -5.16
N ALA A 64 -8.24 -1.24 -4.29
CA ALA A 64 -9.27 -1.72 -3.37
C ALA A 64 -10.71 -1.49 -3.90
N LYS A 65 -10.85 -0.84 -5.07
CA LYS A 65 -12.16 -0.42 -5.61
C LYS A 65 -13.15 -1.58 -5.78
N ASP A 66 -12.65 -2.74 -6.17
CA ASP A 66 -13.48 -3.93 -6.42
C ASP A 66 -13.67 -4.80 -5.16
N SER A 67 -13.32 -4.27 -3.99
CA SER A 67 -13.31 -5.01 -2.72
C SER A 67 -14.17 -4.29 -1.67
N PRO A 68 -15.44 -4.70 -1.51
CA PRO A 68 -16.36 -4.08 -0.57
C PRO A 68 -15.78 -3.98 0.84
N GLY A 69 -15.90 -2.80 1.45
CA GLY A 69 -15.40 -2.54 2.81
C GLY A 69 -13.87 -2.40 2.91
N LYS A 70 -13.13 -2.41 1.79
CA LYS A 70 -11.68 -2.18 1.77
C LYS A 70 -11.37 -0.80 1.18
N MET A 71 -10.36 -0.14 1.75
CA MET A 71 -9.95 1.21 1.35
C MET A 71 -8.58 1.23 0.69
N PHE A 72 -7.66 0.35 1.11
CA PHE A 72 -6.30 0.33 0.58
C PHE A 72 -5.87 -1.11 0.38
N THR A 73 -5.12 -1.37 -0.69
CA THR A 73 -4.49 -2.67 -0.89
C THR A 73 -3.33 -2.55 -1.86
N TYR A 74 -2.57 -3.64 -1.99
CA TYR A 74 -1.60 -3.84 -3.06
C TYR A 74 -2.28 -4.38 -4.33
N ASP A 75 -1.68 -4.08 -5.48
CA ASP A 75 -2.07 -4.57 -6.81
C ASP A 75 -1.94 -6.09 -6.94
N LYS A 76 -0.84 -6.62 -6.42
CA LYS A 76 -0.56 -8.05 -6.23
C LYS A 76 -0.45 -8.32 -4.74
N ARG A 77 -0.86 -9.51 -4.31
CA ARG A 77 -0.96 -9.87 -2.88
C ARG A 77 -0.42 -11.25 -2.55
N ASP A 78 0.00 -12.01 -3.56
CA ASP A 78 0.58 -13.34 -3.41
C ASP A 78 1.82 -13.41 -4.32
N TRP A 79 2.93 -13.84 -3.73
CA TRP A 79 4.19 -14.06 -4.44
C TRP A 79 4.79 -15.35 -3.93
N GLN A 80 5.54 -16.03 -4.80
CA GLN A 80 6.31 -17.21 -4.45
C GLN A 80 7.73 -17.05 -4.97
N VAL A 81 8.72 -17.35 -4.13
CA VAL A 81 10.15 -17.27 -4.45
C VAL A 81 10.86 -18.53 -3.99
N SER A 82 11.97 -18.87 -4.62
CA SER A 82 12.78 -20.00 -4.16
C SER A 82 13.43 -19.71 -2.81
N PRO A 83 13.73 -20.75 -2.01
CA PRO A 83 14.56 -20.61 -0.83
C PRO A 83 15.92 -19.99 -1.16
N CYS A 84 16.48 -19.19 -0.24
CA CYS A 84 17.75 -18.46 -0.45
C CYS A 84 17.75 -17.43 -1.60
N ALA A 85 16.58 -17.01 -2.09
CA ALA A 85 16.49 -15.97 -3.11
C ALA A 85 16.78 -14.57 -2.52
N ARG A 86 17.40 -13.71 -3.33
CA ARG A 86 17.43 -12.27 -3.10
C ARG A 86 16.20 -11.66 -3.74
N VAL A 87 15.36 -11.00 -2.94
CA VAL A 87 14.14 -10.34 -3.39
C VAL A 87 14.40 -8.84 -3.45
N ASN A 88 14.38 -8.28 -4.66
CA ASN A 88 14.45 -6.86 -4.92
C ASN A 88 13.03 -6.31 -5.05
N VAL A 89 12.58 -5.59 -4.03
CA VAL A 89 11.24 -5.01 -3.96
C VAL A 89 11.28 -3.58 -4.44
N THR A 90 10.56 -3.28 -5.51
CA THR A 90 10.19 -1.91 -5.89
C THR A 90 8.77 -1.63 -5.42
N PHE A 91 8.65 -0.87 -4.35
CA PHE A 91 7.35 -0.42 -3.85
C PHE A 91 7.00 0.93 -4.45
N ILE A 92 5.82 1.02 -5.06
CA ILE A 92 5.27 2.23 -5.66
C ILE A 92 4.01 2.60 -4.87
N ASN A 93 4.02 3.78 -4.25
CA ASN A 93 2.84 4.35 -3.65
C ASN A 93 2.12 5.23 -4.68
N GLU A 94 0.87 4.90 -4.98
CA GLU A 94 0.04 5.65 -5.92
C GLU A 94 -0.89 6.67 -5.26
N ASP A 95 -1.00 6.66 -3.93
CA ASP A 95 -1.78 7.62 -3.16
C ASP A 95 -0.91 8.77 -2.64
N ASP A 96 -1.54 9.91 -2.36
CA ASP A 96 -0.89 11.04 -1.66
C ASP A 96 -0.78 10.82 -0.14
N ILE A 97 -1.30 9.68 0.36
CA ILE A 97 -1.16 9.28 1.77
C ILE A 97 -0.02 8.30 1.95
N ARG A 98 0.52 8.26 3.16
CA ARG A 98 1.61 7.37 3.53
C ARG A 98 1.20 5.90 3.44
N HIS A 99 2.03 5.10 2.78
CA HIS A 99 1.91 3.63 2.74
C HIS A 99 3.26 2.97 2.96
N GLN A 100 3.21 1.72 3.41
CA GLN A 100 4.38 0.89 3.66
C GLN A 100 4.20 -0.47 3.01
N PHE A 101 5.31 -1.05 2.57
CA PHE A 101 5.49 -2.48 2.37
C PHE A 101 6.35 -2.98 3.54
N MET A 102 5.79 -3.81 4.40
CA MET A 102 6.49 -4.40 5.53
C MET A 102 6.32 -5.91 5.55
N ILE A 103 7.39 -6.63 5.84
CA ILE A 103 7.39 -8.07 6.09
C ILE A 103 7.95 -8.32 7.49
N HIS A 104 7.35 -9.27 8.23
CA HIS A 104 7.86 -9.80 9.50
C HIS A 104 8.23 -11.28 9.40
N GLY A 105 9.05 -11.75 10.35
CA GLY A 105 9.44 -13.16 10.49
C GLY A 105 10.77 -13.53 9.82
N LEU A 106 11.49 -12.54 9.29
CA LEU A 106 12.85 -12.73 8.77
C LEU A 106 13.86 -13.03 9.91
N PRO A 107 15.02 -13.64 9.61
CA PRO A 107 16.01 -13.96 10.64
C PRO A 107 16.51 -12.73 11.42
N GLY A 108 16.17 -12.68 12.72
CA GLY A 108 16.41 -11.53 13.59
C GLY A 108 17.88 -11.08 13.73
N TYR A 109 18.82 -12.01 13.51
CA TYR A 109 20.26 -11.73 13.57
C TYR A 109 20.79 -10.95 12.34
N MET A 110 19.98 -10.81 11.28
CA MET A 110 20.30 -9.97 10.12
C MET A 110 19.32 -8.83 9.96
N TYR A 111 18.05 -9.09 10.28
CA TYR A 111 16.97 -8.13 10.20
C TYR A 111 16.51 -7.81 11.63
N PRO A 112 16.94 -6.70 12.23
CA PRO A 112 16.42 -6.26 13.53
C PRO A 112 14.89 -6.38 13.60
N LYS A 113 14.36 -6.96 14.69
CA LYS A 113 12.92 -7.30 14.87
C LYS A 113 12.33 -8.24 13.79
N GLY A 114 13.17 -8.91 13.00
CA GLY A 114 12.77 -9.81 11.93
C GLY A 114 12.01 -9.11 10.82
N MET A 115 12.26 -7.82 10.58
CA MET A 115 11.48 -7.02 9.64
C MET A 115 12.29 -6.47 8.47
N PHE A 116 11.64 -6.28 7.33
CA PHE A 116 12.12 -5.48 6.21
C PHE A 116 11.00 -4.50 5.82
N THR A 117 11.34 -3.24 5.56
CA THR A 117 10.33 -2.20 5.35
C THR A 117 10.75 -1.24 4.25
N ILE A 118 9.79 -0.91 3.38
CA ILE A 118 9.85 0.26 2.49
C ILE A 118 8.64 1.13 2.81
N GLU A 119 8.88 2.38 3.19
CA GLU A 119 7.86 3.38 3.49
C GLU A 119 7.94 4.52 2.48
N LEU A 120 6.79 5.00 2.03
CA LEU A 120 6.66 6.20 1.20
C LEU A 120 5.63 7.13 1.84
N TYR A 121 6.02 8.39 2.06
CA TYR A 121 5.17 9.38 2.75
C TYR A 121 3.98 9.88 1.91
N GLY A 122 4.06 9.70 0.59
CA GLY A 122 3.01 9.98 -0.40
C GLY A 122 3.40 9.34 -1.74
N LYS A 123 2.96 9.92 -2.86
CA LYS A 123 3.27 9.37 -4.18
C LYS A 123 4.76 9.25 -4.43
N GLY A 124 5.19 8.07 -4.88
CA GLY A 124 6.59 7.83 -5.17
C GLY A 124 6.93 6.37 -5.34
N GLN A 125 8.22 6.10 -5.41
CA GLN A 125 8.74 4.75 -5.48
C GLN A 125 10.07 4.63 -4.73
N LYS A 126 10.31 3.48 -4.12
CA LYS A 126 11.59 3.10 -3.52
C LYS A 126 11.87 1.64 -3.79
N THR A 127 13.15 1.32 -3.92
CA THR A 127 13.61 -0.04 -4.16
C THR A 127 14.57 -0.46 -3.05
N GLY A 128 14.30 -1.61 -2.45
CA GLY A 128 15.16 -2.23 -1.44
C GLY A 128 15.20 -3.73 -1.62
N SER A 129 16.18 -4.37 -0.99
CA SER A 129 16.43 -5.80 -1.16
C SER A 129 16.46 -6.49 0.20
N PHE A 130 16.01 -7.73 0.22
CA PHE A 130 16.24 -8.66 1.32
C PHE A 130 16.45 -10.07 0.77
N ILE A 131 17.09 -10.92 1.55
CA ILE A 131 17.34 -12.33 1.23
C ILE A 131 16.52 -13.21 2.18
N VAL A 132 15.74 -14.14 1.61
CA VAL A 132 14.92 -15.10 2.36
C VAL A 132 15.76 -16.32 2.81
N PRO A 133 15.45 -16.96 3.94
CA PRO A 133 16.13 -18.19 4.39
C PRO A 133 15.80 -19.41 3.50
N SER A 134 16.48 -20.53 3.77
CA SER A 134 16.30 -21.80 3.06
C SER A 134 14.98 -22.53 3.41
N ARG A 135 14.34 -22.15 4.53
CA ARG A 135 13.14 -22.83 5.04
C ARG A 135 11.88 -22.48 4.24
N ASP A 136 11.03 -23.48 4.05
CA ASP A 136 9.66 -23.26 3.55
C ASP A 136 8.86 -22.42 4.57
N TYR A 137 8.37 -21.25 4.16
CA TYR A 137 7.57 -20.37 5.03
C TYR A 137 6.77 -19.33 4.26
N THR A 138 5.59 -18.99 4.77
CA THR A 138 4.78 -17.88 4.24
C THR A 138 4.93 -16.65 5.13
N TYR A 139 5.49 -15.58 4.57
CA TYR A 139 5.70 -14.30 5.25
C TYR A 139 4.49 -13.39 5.04
N TYR A 140 4.06 -12.75 6.12
CA TYR A 140 2.99 -11.77 6.09
C TYR A 140 3.51 -10.41 5.61
N ILE A 141 2.89 -9.88 4.57
CA ILE A 141 3.16 -8.54 4.05
C ILE A 141 2.02 -7.63 4.49
N HIS A 142 2.32 -6.49 5.09
CA HIS A 142 1.30 -5.51 5.46
C HIS A 142 1.84 -4.09 5.52
N CYS A 143 0.94 -3.14 5.74
CA CYS A 143 1.27 -1.72 5.96
C CYS A 143 1.05 -1.40 7.44
N GLU A 144 2.10 -1.02 8.18
CA GLU A 144 2.01 -0.75 9.63
C GLU A 144 1.37 0.62 9.94
N VAL A 145 1.07 1.42 8.91
CA VAL A 145 0.30 2.66 9.09
C VAL A 145 -1.07 2.31 9.69
N SER A 146 -1.43 3.03 10.75
CA SER A 146 -2.64 2.76 11.54
C SER A 146 -3.86 2.59 10.64
N GLN A 147 -4.62 1.50 10.86
CA GLN A 147 -5.81 1.12 10.10
C GLN A 147 -5.59 0.70 8.64
N HIS A 148 -4.41 0.87 8.04
CA HIS A 148 -4.22 0.52 6.62
C HIS A 148 -4.28 -0.99 6.41
N THR A 149 -3.71 -1.75 7.35
CA THR A 149 -3.79 -3.21 7.38
C THR A 149 -5.24 -3.68 7.49
N GLU A 150 -6.02 -3.15 8.44
CA GLU A 150 -7.42 -3.48 8.69
C GLU A 150 -8.30 -3.15 7.47
N LYS A 151 -7.98 -2.04 6.82
CA LYS A 151 -8.63 -1.56 5.58
C LYS A 151 -8.20 -2.30 4.31
N GLY A 152 -7.41 -3.37 4.44
CA GLY A 152 -7.16 -4.33 3.36
C GLY A 152 -5.71 -4.41 2.88
N MET A 153 -4.79 -3.62 3.43
CA MET A 153 -3.42 -3.54 2.94
C MET A 153 -2.55 -4.69 3.48
N LYS A 154 -2.83 -5.87 2.94
CA LYS A 154 -2.26 -7.17 3.32
C LYS A 154 -1.85 -7.96 2.07
N GLY A 155 -0.83 -8.79 2.21
CA GLY A 155 -0.37 -9.74 1.21
C GLY A 155 0.46 -10.84 1.86
N GLN A 156 1.02 -11.71 1.04
CA GLN A 156 1.86 -12.80 1.50
C GLN A 156 2.98 -13.12 0.51
N LEU A 157 4.12 -13.56 1.04
CA LEU A 157 5.25 -14.05 0.26
C LEU A 157 5.58 -15.47 0.71
N LYS A 158 5.42 -16.44 -0.19
CA LYS A 158 5.79 -17.84 0.03
C LYS A 158 7.24 -18.05 -0.37
N VAL A 159 8.02 -18.62 0.54
CA VAL A 159 9.36 -19.13 0.26
C VAL A 159 9.27 -20.64 0.12
N GLY A 160 9.79 -21.17 -0.99
CA GLY A 160 9.68 -22.58 -1.34
C GLY A 160 8.21 -23.00 -1.38
N LYS A 161 7.82 -24.02 -0.60
CA LYS A 161 6.42 -24.49 -0.53
C LYS A 161 5.51 -23.55 0.26
N GLY A 162 6.06 -22.63 1.04
CA GLY A 162 5.31 -21.84 2.02
C GLY A 162 4.81 -22.67 3.21
N SER A 163 4.23 -22.01 4.20
CA SER A 163 3.57 -22.63 5.36
C SER A 163 2.04 -22.69 5.21
N GLY A 164 1.53 -22.54 3.98
CA GLY A 164 0.10 -22.36 3.68
C GLY A 164 -0.26 -20.92 3.32
N ASP A 165 -1.52 -20.71 2.91
CA ASP A 165 -2.05 -19.36 2.68
C ASP A 165 -2.40 -18.69 4.02
N LEU A 166 -2.08 -17.40 4.12
CA LEU A 166 -2.44 -16.60 5.29
C LEU A 166 -3.91 -16.21 5.22
N ASP A 167 -4.56 -16.08 6.37
CA ASP A 167 -5.95 -15.64 6.44
C ASP A 167 -6.11 -14.16 6.06
N SER A 168 -7.32 -13.79 5.62
CA SER A 168 -7.70 -12.41 5.32
C SER A 168 -6.87 -11.71 4.24
N ILE A 169 -6.24 -12.46 3.34
CA ILE A 169 -5.57 -11.91 2.16
C ILE A 169 -6.59 -11.73 1.05
N LEU A 170 -6.80 -10.48 0.66
CA LEU A 170 -7.87 -10.10 -0.27
C LEU A 170 -7.75 -10.86 -1.62
N GLY A 171 -8.81 -11.56 -2.02
CA GLY A 171 -8.84 -12.33 -3.25
C GLY A 171 -8.09 -13.67 -3.21
N LEU A 172 -7.54 -14.05 -2.05
CA LEU A 172 -6.84 -15.32 -1.87
C LEU A 172 -7.48 -16.18 -0.78
N SER A 173 -7.72 -15.60 0.40
CA SER A 173 -8.26 -16.32 1.55
C SER A 173 -9.43 -15.55 2.19
N ALA A 174 -10.30 -16.29 2.89
CA ALA A 174 -11.46 -15.70 3.56
C ALA A 174 -11.02 -14.77 4.71
N PRO A 175 -11.80 -13.72 5.02
CA PRO A 175 -11.59 -12.93 6.23
C PRO A 175 -11.72 -13.78 7.49
N LEU A 176 -10.76 -13.66 8.41
CA LEU A 176 -10.78 -14.36 9.70
C LEU A 176 -11.94 -13.87 10.57
N THR A 177 -12.19 -12.56 10.54
CA THR A 177 -13.32 -11.90 11.21
C THR A 177 -14.09 -11.09 10.17
N PRO A 178 -15.10 -11.68 9.51
CA PRO A 178 -15.87 -10.97 8.49
C PRO A 178 -16.78 -9.92 9.14
N ASP A 179 -16.80 -8.72 8.55
CA ASP A 179 -17.82 -7.73 8.89
C ASP A 179 -19.16 -8.18 8.33
N LEU A 180 -20.12 -8.44 9.22
CA LEU A 180 -21.49 -8.73 8.82
C LEU A 180 -22.27 -7.42 8.81
N TYR A 181 -22.77 -7.03 7.65
CA TYR A 181 -23.72 -5.93 7.48
C TYR A 181 -25.10 -6.49 7.16
N PRO A 182 -25.78 -7.17 8.11
CA PRO A 182 -27.12 -7.70 7.86
C PRO A 182 -28.08 -6.53 7.64
N ILE A 183 -28.67 -6.46 6.45
CA ILE A 183 -29.77 -5.55 6.18
C ILE A 183 -31.02 -6.16 6.81
N ASN A 184 -31.45 -5.62 7.95
CA ASN A 184 -32.64 -6.10 8.63
C ASN A 184 -33.91 -5.59 7.94
N ASN A 185 -34.37 -6.29 6.91
CA ASN A 185 -35.57 -5.97 6.12
C ASN A 185 -36.88 -6.28 6.87
N THR A 186 -37.06 -5.72 8.06
CA THR A 186 -38.33 -5.83 8.79
C THR A 186 -39.46 -5.07 8.10
N HIS A 187 -40.71 -5.35 8.47
CA HIS A 187 -41.84 -4.55 8.03
C HIS A 187 -41.68 -3.07 8.44
N TYR A 188 -41.05 -2.78 9.59
CA TYR A 188 -40.76 -1.41 10.02
C TYR A 188 -39.77 -0.69 9.11
N THR A 189 -38.70 -1.36 8.63
CA THR A 189 -37.75 -0.72 7.69
C THR A 189 -38.42 -0.39 6.36
N TRP A 190 -39.29 -1.26 5.86
CA TRP A 190 -40.06 -0.99 4.64
C TRP A 190 -41.08 0.12 4.83
N LEU A 191 -41.82 0.12 5.95
CA LEU A 191 -42.76 1.18 6.28
C LEU A 191 -42.05 2.53 6.43
N ALA A 192 -40.90 2.57 7.09
CA ALA A 192 -40.10 3.78 7.23
C ALA A 192 -39.61 4.30 5.87
N LEU A 193 -39.20 3.40 4.96
CA LEU A 193 -38.73 3.76 3.63
C LEU A 193 -39.88 4.30 2.75
N ILE A 194 -41.04 3.63 2.78
CA ILE A 194 -42.27 4.09 2.09
C ILE A 194 -42.72 5.45 2.64
N PHE A 195 -42.75 5.60 3.97
CA PHE A 195 -43.14 6.84 4.63
C PHE A 195 -42.20 8.00 4.27
N SER A 196 -40.88 7.74 4.21
CA SER A 196 -39.88 8.73 3.81
C SER A 196 -40.07 9.17 2.35
N ILE A 197 -40.39 8.24 1.44
CA ILE A 197 -40.70 8.54 0.04
C ILE A 197 -41.99 9.38 -0.06
N ILE A 198 -43.04 9.04 0.69
CA ILE A 198 -44.31 9.78 0.69
C ILE A 198 -44.12 11.20 1.22
N ILE A 199 -43.41 11.37 2.35
CA ILE A 199 -43.07 12.70 2.88
C ILE A 199 -42.27 13.49 1.86
N GLY A 200 -41.23 12.88 1.25
CA GLY A 200 -40.41 13.54 0.24
C GLY A 200 -41.26 14.03 -0.95
N ALA A 201 -42.14 13.18 -1.48
CA ALA A 201 -43.05 13.55 -2.57
C ALA A 201 -44.05 14.65 -2.18
N PHE A 202 -44.57 14.61 -0.94
CA PHE A 202 -45.47 15.64 -0.42
C PHE A 202 -44.76 16.99 -0.27
N LEU A 203 -43.56 17.01 0.32
CA LEU A 203 -42.75 18.22 0.48
C LEU A 203 -42.40 18.84 -0.88
N ILE A 204 -42.00 18.03 -1.87
CA ILE A 204 -41.72 18.49 -3.24
C ILE A 204 -42.95 19.14 -3.88
N ARG A 205 -44.17 18.65 -3.62
CA ARG A 205 -45.41 19.25 -4.14
C ARG A 205 -45.85 20.50 -3.38
N LEU A 206 -45.59 20.59 -2.07
CA LEU A 206 -46.06 21.68 -1.22
C LEU A 206 -45.13 22.92 -1.25
N LEU A 207 -43.81 22.70 -1.31
CA LEU A 207 -42.80 23.77 -1.29
C LEU A 207 -42.92 24.80 -2.43
N PRO A 208 -43.26 24.43 -3.69
CA PRO A 208 -43.45 25.41 -4.76
C PRO A 208 -44.55 26.43 -4.47
N GLY A 209 -45.60 26.05 -3.73
CA GLY A 209 -46.69 26.95 -3.34
C GLY A 209 -46.32 27.95 -2.23
N LEU A 210 -45.29 27.65 -1.44
CA LEU A 210 -44.79 28.51 -0.35
C LEU A 210 -43.80 29.58 -0.83
N PHE A 211 -43.08 29.32 -1.93
CA PHE A 211 -42.12 30.27 -2.51
C PHE A 211 -42.71 31.18 -3.59
N THR A 212 -43.91 30.88 -4.11
CA THR A 212 -44.57 31.66 -5.16
C THR A 212 -45.55 32.71 -4.62
N SER A 213 -45.93 32.68 -3.34
CA SER A 213 -46.90 33.64 -2.78
C SER A 213 -46.32 34.99 -2.31
N LYS A 214 -45.01 35.24 -2.49
CA LYS A 214 -44.35 36.44 -1.96
C LYS A 214 -44.02 37.54 -2.97
N HIS A 215 -44.55 37.47 -4.19
CA HIS A 215 -44.47 38.56 -5.17
C HIS A 215 -45.86 38.94 -5.69
N SER A 216 -46.63 39.64 -4.87
CA SER A 216 -47.72 40.49 -5.32
C SER A 216 -47.84 41.73 -4.43
N GLU A 217 -47.08 42.75 -4.84
CA GLU A 217 -47.38 44.20 -4.79
C GLU A 217 -47.47 44.91 -3.42
N PRO A 218 -47.33 46.26 -3.37
CA PRO A 218 -47.50 47.28 -4.42
C PRO A 218 -46.24 47.73 -5.17
#